data_AF-A0A532UMW0-F1
#
_entry.id   AF-A0A532UMW0-F1
#
_cell.length_a   1.000
_cell.length_b   1.000
_cell.length_c   1.000
_cell.angle_alpha   90.00
_cell.angle_beta   90.00
_cell.angle_gamma   90.00
#
_symmetry.space_group_name_H-M   'P 1'
#
loop_
_entity.id
_entity.type
_entity.pdbx_description
1 polymer ?
#
loop_
_entity_poly.entity_id
_entity_poly.type
_entity_poly.pdbx_seq_one_letter_code
_entity_poly.pdbx_strand_id
1 'polypeptide(L)'
;MARRLTKEAIRKLLTKGLTGWKAGKLILQDSIESYFRRDSFLTEGDIAAIRNTRMEGADVRDYNMFMALCRGFHVGHMLGEWTCSDACLEIILLERPLRDAHKRRTVELFESFGPRVVTRQQYDDIVAAQREKKLELEYNLAWVIEDRFYAIAPPEAREEIEELCIDIESAQDFASAIPKKYTDIYQQAVKEIRRLHISGKLPAVYQKEDAKEAEPLLAKWKRGQLSARDTMKLVDLLYVTGQQLYECDELPEWRDYMDSYNQYVSADEDERFGHTYAVLEDCSAAWTDEQGYYKGPGKPSEWITRSTERLLGLVNDDDKPKKSIAKVGAALVDRLETAMLNIRLFLATKAILDAAAEAVELDIPAKVGMLAGPNIRLGAFVAIYNFRLEELNEERKSSKSGGTRLEKALRMLPPIDPEKLGPSPESLKQLKDNVLKDAQGHDWLRTTVLSLEYEGGFSFRDVVRED
;
A
#
# COMPACT_ATOMS: atom_id res chain seq x y z
N MET A 1 32.22 -16.95 -21.74
CA MET A 1 32.70 -16.03 -22.79
C MET A 1 32.14 -16.51 -24.11
N ALA A 2 31.25 -15.74 -24.74
CA ALA A 2 30.70 -16.04 -26.07
C ALA A 2 31.84 -16.04 -27.11
N ARG A 3 31.92 -17.05 -27.97
CA ARG A 3 32.97 -17.16 -28.99
C ARG A 3 32.58 -16.25 -30.16
N ARG A 4 32.89 -14.96 -30.07
CA ARG A 4 32.74 -14.04 -31.20
C ARG A 4 33.59 -14.53 -32.38
N LEU A 5 32.94 -14.90 -33.48
CA LEU A 5 33.59 -15.21 -34.76
C LEU A 5 34.27 -13.93 -35.29
N THR A 6 35.58 -13.98 -35.56
CA THR A 6 36.32 -12.85 -36.15
C THR A 6 36.13 -12.81 -37.67
N LYS A 7 36.28 -11.63 -38.28
CA LYS A 7 36.19 -11.46 -39.74
C LYS A 7 37.16 -12.39 -40.50
N GLU A 8 38.36 -12.65 -39.97
CA GLU A 8 39.27 -13.65 -40.56
C GLU A 8 38.75 -15.09 -40.49
N ALA A 9 38.05 -15.46 -39.40
CA ALA A 9 37.46 -16.79 -39.27
C ALA A 9 36.32 -17.01 -40.26
N ILE A 10 35.50 -15.98 -40.50
CA ILE A 10 34.41 -15.98 -41.48
C ILE A 10 34.96 -16.11 -42.91
N ARG A 11 36.00 -15.34 -43.27
CA ARG A 11 36.66 -15.48 -44.58
C ARG A 11 37.22 -16.88 -44.81
N LYS A 12 37.85 -17.49 -43.80
CA LYS A 12 38.37 -18.87 -43.90
C LYS A 12 37.25 -19.91 -44.03
N LEU A 13 36.10 -19.69 -43.41
CA LEU A 13 34.92 -20.55 -43.54
C LEU A 13 34.32 -20.47 -44.95
N LEU A 14 34.19 -19.27 -45.51
CA LEU A 14 33.65 -19.05 -46.86
C LEU A 14 34.52 -19.70 -47.95
N THR A 15 35.85 -19.72 -47.77
CA THR A 15 36.78 -20.35 -48.74
C THR A 15 36.75 -21.88 -48.79
N LYS A 16 36.21 -22.57 -47.76
CA LYS A 16 36.23 -24.04 -47.67
C LYS A 16 34.95 -24.73 -48.12
N GLY A 17 33.95 -23.97 -48.56
CA GLY A 17 32.61 -24.47 -48.81
C GLY A 17 31.81 -24.64 -47.51
N LEU A 18 30.56 -24.21 -47.52
CA LEU A 18 29.64 -24.31 -46.39
C LEU A 18 28.54 -25.32 -46.69
N THR A 19 28.26 -26.21 -45.74
CA THR A 19 27.02 -27.00 -45.76
C THR A 19 25.83 -26.06 -45.56
N GLY A 20 24.64 -26.49 -45.99
CA GLY A 20 23.41 -25.72 -45.84
C GLY A 20 23.15 -25.31 -44.40
N TRP A 21 23.38 -26.23 -43.47
CA TRP A 21 23.32 -25.98 -42.03
C TRP A 21 24.25 -24.85 -41.56
N LYS A 22 25.54 -24.92 -41.93
CA LYS A 22 26.53 -23.91 -41.50
C LYS A 22 26.24 -22.55 -42.11
N ALA A 23 25.88 -22.51 -43.40
CA ALA A 23 25.49 -21.30 -44.10
C ALA A 23 24.26 -20.64 -43.47
N GLY A 24 23.20 -21.43 -43.24
CA GLY A 24 21.96 -20.96 -42.64
C GLY A 24 22.14 -20.46 -41.20
N LYS A 25 22.86 -21.22 -40.37
CA LYS A 25 23.16 -20.83 -38.98
C LYS A 25 23.95 -19.53 -38.90
N LEU A 26 24.90 -19.32 -39.81
CA LEU A 26 25.71 -18.09 -39.86
C LEU A 26 24.83 -16.86 -40.13
N ILE A 27 23.91 -16.95 -41.11
CA ILE A 27 22.96 -15.89 -41.43
C ILE A 27 21.98 -15.65 -40.27
N LEU A 28 21.48 -16.72 -39.65
CA LEU A 28 20.57 -16.60 -38.51
C LEU A 28 21.23 -15.91 -37.31
N GLN A 29 22.45 -16.30 -36.96
CA GLN A 29 23.21 -15.66 -35.88
C GLN A 29 23.45 -14.18 -36.18
N ASP A 30 23.86 -13.83 -37.40
CA ASP A 30 24.08 -12.44 -37.81
C ASP A 30 22.79 -11.61 -37.73
N SER A 31 21.68 -12.17 -38.21
CA SER A 31 20.37 -11.55 -38.10
C SER A 31 19.98 -11.27 -36.65
N ILE A 32 20.26 -12.19 -35.72
CA ILE A 32 19.94 -12.05 -34.30
C ILE A 32 20.85 -11.03 -33.61
N GLU A 33 22.16 -11.02 -33.90
CA GLU A 33 23.08 -10.00 -33.36
C GLU A 33 22.65 -8.58 -33.79
N SER A 34 22.21 -8.43 -35.05
CA SER A 34 21.65 -7.17 -35.55
C SER A 34 20.41 -6.74 -34.75
N TYR A 35 19.53 -7.65 -34.32
CA TYR A 35 18.37 -7.31 -33.47
C TYR A 35 18.78 -6.88 -32.07
N PHE A 36 19.83 -7.49 -31.51
CA PHE A 36 20.40 -7.07 -30.23
C PHE A 36 21.20 -5.75 -30.32
N ARG A 37 21.08 -5.00 -31.43
CA ARG A 37 21.81 -3.75 -31.72
C ARG A 37 23.32 -3.91 -31.57
N ARG A 38 23.83 -5.09 -31.90
CA ARG A 38 25.26 -5.34 -32.01
C ARG A 38 25.63 -5.27 -33.48
N ASP A 39 26.88 -4.90 -33.75
CA ASP A 39 27.37 -4.78 -35.12
C ASP A 39 27.23 -6.12 -35.87
N SER A 40 26.61 -6.06 -37.04
CA SER A 40 26.58 -7.15 -38.01
C SER A 40 28.02 -7.62 -38.26
N PHE A 41 28.26 -8.93 -38.14
CA PHE A 41 29.59 -9.48 -38.39
C PHE A 41 29.74 -9.96 -39.83
N LEU A 42 28.62 -10.11 -40.57
CA LEU A 42 28.60 -10.30 -42.01
C LEU A 42 28.39 -8.98 -42.74
N THR A 43 29.09 -8.81 -43.87
CA THR A 43 28.81 -7.74 -44.83
C THR A 43 27.76 -8.19 -45.85
N GLU A 44 27.14 -7.26 -46.58
CA GLU A 44 26.22 -7.61 -47.68
C GLU A 44 26.89 -8.51 -48.73
N GLY A 45 28.19 -8.29 -48.99
CA GLY A 45 28.99 -9.14 -49.86
C GLY A 45 29.15 -10.57 -49.32
N ASP A 46 29.33 -10.74 -48.01
CA ASP A 46 29.40 -12.07 -47.38
C ASP A 46 28.04 -12.79 -47.49
N ILE A 47 26.94 -12.09 -47.23
CA ILE A 47 25.57 -12.64 -47.37
C ILE A 47 25.30 -13.05 -48.82
N ALA A 48 25.69 -12.23 -49.79
CA ALA A 48 25.54 -12.56 -51.22
C ALA A 48 26.38 -13.77 -51.63
N ALA A 49 27.63 -13.88 -51.13
CA ALA A 49 28.49 -15.03 -51.39
C ALA A 49 27.90 -16.34 -50.82
N ILE A 50 27.31 -16.29 -49.61
CA ILE A 50 26.65 -17.45 -49.00
C ILE A 50 25.42 -17.87 -49.82
N ARG A 51 24.59 -16.90 -50.24
CA ARG A 51 23.39 -17.15 -51.07
C ARG A 51 23.71 -17.77 -52.43
N ASN A 52 24.84 -17.40 -53.03
CA ASN A 52 25.27 -17.88 -54.34
C ASN A 52 26.06 -19.21 -54.28
N THR A 53 26.26 -19.76 -53.08
CA THR A 53 26.92 -21.07 -52.93
C THR A 53 26.00 -22.15 -53.51
N ARG A 54 26.52 -22.97 -54.45
CA ARG A 54 25.76 -24.06 -55.05
C ARG A 54 25.53 -25.16 -54.01
N MET A 55 24.28 -25.32 -53.59
CA MET A 55 23.84 -26.33 -52.63
C MET A 55 22.92 -27.34 -53.33
N GLU A 56 22.98 -28.62 -52.96
CA GLU A 56 22.13 -29.68 -53.53
C GLU A 56 21.60 -30.61 -52.43
N GLY A 57 20.45 -31.25 -52.66
CA GLY A 57 19.90 -32.27 -51.77
C GLY A 57 19.56 -31.78 -50.35
N ALA A 58 20.17 -32.41 -49.34
CA ALA A 58 19.91 -32.10 -47.93
C ALA A 58 20.35 -30.68 -47.54
N ASP A 59 21.43 -30.17 -48.14
CA ASP A 59 21.95 -28.83 -47.84
C ASP A 59 20.93 -27.73 -48.21
N VAL A 60 20.21 -27.87 -49.32
CA VAL A 60 19.16 -26.90 -49.70
C VAL A 60 18.02 -26.90 -48.70
N ARG A 61 17.64 -28.07 -48.17
CA ARG A 61 16.57 -28.18 -47.17
C ARG A 61 16.96 -27.52 -45.86
N ASP A 62 18.17 -27.82 -45.36
CA ASP A 62 18.69 -27.22 -44.13
C ASP A 62 18.79 -25.69 -44.27
N TYR A 63 19.34 -25.22 -45.38
CA TYR A 63 19.45 -23.78 -45.64
C TYR A 63 18.07 -23.10 -45.67
N ASN A 64 17.08 -23.69 -46.35
CA ASN A 64 15.72 -23.15 -46.43
C ASN A 64 15.01 -23.14 -45.07
N MET A 65 15.21 -24.16 -44.23
CA MET A 65 14.74 -24.17 -42.84
C MET A 65 15.33 -22.97 -42.06
N PHE A 66 16.63 -22.72 -42.17
CA PHE A 66 17.24 -21.54 -41.55
C PHE A 66 16.69 -20.21 -42.07
N MET A 67 16.34 -20.11 -43.36
CA MET A 67 15.70 -18.91 -43.90
C MET A 67 14.28 -18.74 -43.35
N ALA A 68 13.54 -19.83 -43.13
CA ALA A 68 12.25 -19.80 -42.45
C ALA A 68 12.40 -19.38 -40.98
N LEU A 69 13.43 -19.90 -40.29
CA LEU A 69 13.80 -19.45 -38.94
C LEU A 69 14.13 -17.95 -38.93
N CYS A 70 14.97 -17.43 -39.83
CA CYS A 70 15.31 -16.00 -39.87
C CYS A 70 14.05 -15.12 -39.94
N ARG A 71 13.08 -15.48 -40.79
CA ARG A 71 11.80 -14.77 -40.88
C ARG A 71 10.97 -14.92 -39.61
N GLY A 72 10.90 -16.13 -39.06
CA GLY A 72 10.18 -16.39 -37.81
C GLY A 72 10.78 -15.65 -36.61
N PHE A 73 12.11 -15.56 -36.51
CA PHE A 73 12.81 -14.76 -35.51
C PHE A 73 12.52 -13.27 -35.67
N HIS A 74 12.53 -12.74 -36.90
CA HIS A 74 12.16 -11.35 -37.16
C HIS A 74 10.73 -11.03 -36.71
N VAL A 75 9.76 -11.81 -37.20
CA VAL A 75 8.35 -11.62 -36.88
C VAL A 75 8.08 -11.85 -35.40
N GLY A 76 8.65 -12.92 -34.82
CA GLY A 76 8.49 -13.25 -33.40
C GLY A 76 9.12 -12.22 -32.49
N HIS A 77 10.26 -11.65 -32.85
CA HIS A 77 10.86 -10.57 -32.05
C HIS A 77 9.97 -9.32 -32.05
N MET A 78 9.49 -8.90 -33.23
CA MET A 78 8.57 -7.76 -33.35
C MET A 78 7.27 -8.00 -32.59
N LEU A 79 6.68 -9.19 -32.75
CA LEU A 79 5.45 -9.59 -32.07
C LEU A 79 5.63 -9.62 -30.55
N GLY A 80 6.74 -10.20 -30.06
CA GLY A 80 7.04 -10.27 -28.64
C GLY A 80 7.27 -8.90 -28.01
N GLU A 81 7.98 -7.99 -28.69
CA GLU A 81 8.15 -6.60 -28.23
C GLU A 81 6.80 -5.87 -28.17
N TRP A 82 5.96 -6.03 -29.18
CA TRP A 82 4.64 -5.40 -29.23
C TRP A 82 3.70 -5.94 -28.16
N THR A 83 3.55 -7.26 -28.05
CA THR A 83 2.63 -7.86 -27.06
C THR A 83 3.10 -7.62 -25.64
N CYS A 84 4.41 -7.62 -25.38
CA CYS A 84 4.95 -7.19 -24.09
C CYS A 84 4.63 -5.72 -23.81
N SER A 85 4.81 -4.84 -24.79
CA SER A 85 4.57 -3.39 -24.61
C SER A 85 3.08 -3.10 -24.37
N ASP A 86 2.20 -3.79 -25.10
CA ASP A 86 0.76 -3.68 -24.96
C ASP A 86 0.28 -4.21 -23.60
N ALA A 87 0.78 -5.38 -23.17
CA ALA A 87 0.55 -5.88 -21.81
C ALA A 87 1.01 -4.89 -20.73
N CYS A 88 2.22 -4.32 -20.86
CA CYS A 88 2.72 -3.33 -19.92
C CYS A 88 1.84 -2.07 -19.87
N LEU A 89 1.37 -1.59 -21.04
CA LEU A 89 0.49 -0.44 -21.13
C LEU A 89 -0.84 -0.70 -20.40
N GLU A 90 -1.46 -1.85 -20.65
CA GLU A 90 -2.70 -2.23 -19.99
C GLU A 90 -2.53 -2.37 -18.47
N ILE A 91 -1.43 -2.97 -18.01
CA ILE A 91 -1.09 -3.06 -16.59
C ILE A 91 -0.89 -1.67 -15.96
N ILE A 92 -0.20 -0.74 -16.64
CA ILE A 92 -0.02 0.65 -16.15
C ILE A 92 -1.37 1.34 -15.96
N LEU A 93 -2.29 1.14 -16.89
CA LEU A 93 -3.62 1.77 -16.83
C LEU A 93 -4.46 1.24 -15.67
N LEU A 94 -4.21 0.00 -15.22
CA LEU A 94 -4.78 -0.58 -14.00
C LEU A 94 -4.03 -0.19 -12.72
N GLU A 95 -2.70 -0.05 -12.80
CA GLU A 95 -1.84 0.35 -11.67
C GLU A 95 -2.14 1.77 -11.21
N ARG A 96 -2.39 2.70 -12.15
CA ARG A 96 -2.59 4.11 -11.81
C ARG A 96 -3.77 4.33 -10.85
N PRO A 97 -4.96 3.76 -11.07
CA PRO A 97 -6.04 3.77 -10.08
C PRO A 97 -5.67 3.17 -8.72
N LEU A 98 -4.92 2.06 -8.69
CA LEU A 98 -4.44 1.45 -7.44
C LEU A 98 -3.51 2.41 -6.68
N ARG A 99 -2.61 3.10 -7.39
CA ARG A 99 -1.73 4.11 -6.83
C ARG A 99 -2.49 5.31 -6.26
N ASP A 100 -3.56 5.75 -6.90
CA ASP A 100 -4.38 6.85 -6.40
C ASP A 100 -5.14 6.44 -5.13
N ALA A 101 -5.66 5.22 -5.07
CA ALA A 101 -6.24 4.67 -3.84
C ALA A 101 -5.21 4.61 -2.70
N HIS A 102 -3.98 4.14 -2.97
CA HIS A 102 -2.91 4.13 -1.99
C HIS A 102 -2.57 5.54 -1.48
N LYS A 103 -2.34 6.50 -2.40
CA LYS A 103 -2.07 7.91 -2.03
C LYS A 103 -3.15 8.50 -1.16
N ARG A 104 -4.42 8.25 -1.48
CA ARG A 104 -5.54 8.70 -0.67
C ARG A 104 -5.43 8.20 0.75
N ARG A 105 -5.21 6.89 0.95
CA ARG A 105 -5.05 6.31 2.30
C ARG A 105 -3.87 6.91 3.06
N THR A 106 -2.76 7.17 2.38
CA THR A 106 -1.62 7.86 2.99
C THR A 106 -2.00 9.25 3.45
N VAL A 107 -2.75 10.00 2.65
CA VAL A 107 -3.20 11.35 2.98
C VAL A 107 -4.27 11.33 4.08
N GLU A 108 -5.22 10.40 4.06
CA GLU A 108 -6.19 10.23 5.15
C GLU A 108 -5.51 9.97 6.50
N LEU A 109 -4.41 9.20 6.51
CA LEU A 109 -3.61 8.99 7.70
C LEU A 109 -3.02 10.31 8.22
N PHE A 110 -2.44 11.12 7.35
CA PHE A 110 -1.93 12.45 7.74
C PHE A 110 -3.05 13.39 8.19
N GLU A 111 -4.22 13.35 7.54
CA GLU A 111 -5.41 14.11 7.94
C GLU A 111 -5.95 13.68 9.32
N SER A 112 -5.75 12.42 9.73
CA SER A 112 -6.20 11.94 11.04
C SER A 112 -5.35 12.42 12.22
N PHE A 113 -4.08 12.77 11.98
CA PHE A 113 -3.15 13.25 13.02
C PHE A 113 -2.85 14.75 12.90
N GLY A 114 -3.14 15.37 11.76
CA GLY A 114 -2.93 16.80 11.54
C GLY A 114 -3.92 17.68 12.32
N PRO A 115 -3.55 18.94 12.62
CA PRO A 115 -4.46 19.86 13.27
C PRO A 115 -5.63 20.20 12.33
N ARG A 116 -6.84 20.23 12.89
CA ARG A 116 -8.03 20.73 12.19
C ARG A 116 -8.03 22.26 12.22
N VAL A 117 -8.27 22.86 11.07
CA VAL A 117 -8.35 24.33 10.95
C VAL A 117 -9.75 24.79 11.35
N VAL A 118 -9.83 25.73 12.28
CA VAL A 118 -11.09 26.31 12.79
C VAL A 118 -10.94 27.82 12.91
N THR A 119 -12.06 28.55 12.94
CA THR A 119 -12.03 29.97 13.32
C THR A 119 -11.93 30.12 14.84
N ARG A 120 -11.55 31.31 15.32
CA ARG A 120 -11.56 31.61 16.76
C ARG A 120 -12.91 31.33 17.43
N GLN A 121 -14.01 31.81 16.83
CA GLN A 121 -15.36 31.54 17.30
C GLN A 121 -15.65 30.04 17.41
N GLN A 122 -15.35 29.28 16.35
CA GLN A 122 -15.58 27.84 16.33
C GLN A 122 -14.74 27.11 17.39
N TYR A 123 -13.51 27.55 17.62
CA TYR A 123 -12.67 27.00 18.69
C TYR A 123 -13.28 27.27 20.07
N ASP A 124 -13.74 28.50 20.33
CA ASP A 124 -14.35 28.86 21.60
C ASP A 124 -15.64 28.06 21.85
N ASP A 125 -16.44 27.79 20.81
CA ASP A 125 -17.62 26.90 20.88
C ASP A 125 -17.23 25.44 21.22
N ILE A 126 -16.12 24.95 20.68
CA ILE A 126 -15.57 23.61 21.02
C ILE A 126 -15.10 23.58 22.47
N VAL A 127 -14.41 24.61 22.95
CA VAL A 127 -13.95 24.72 24.34
C VAL A 127 -15.15 24.77 25.29
N ALA A 128 -16.17 25.58 24.98
CA ALA A 128 -17.39 25.66 25.77
C ALA A 128 -18.11 24.30 25.85
N ALA A 129 -18.26 23.62 24.72
CA ALA A 129 -18.87 22.29 24.67
C ALA A 129 -18.05 21.25 25.46
N GLN A 130 -16.71 21.29 25.38
CA GLN A 130 -15.87 20.39 26.17
C GLN A 130 -15.98 20.70 27.66
N ARG A 131 -16.03 21.97 28.03
CA ARG A 131 -16.19 22.41 29.42
C ARG A 131 -17.49 21.89 30.02
N GLU A 132 -18.61 22.03 29.33
CA GLU A 132 -19.90 21.49 29.77
C GLU A 132 -19.79 20.00 30.12
N LYS A 133 -19.16 19.22 29.23
CA LYS A 133 -18.96 17.79 29.47
C LYS A 133 -18.00 17.49 30.61
N LYS A 134 -16.86 18.17 30.69
CA LYS A 134 -15.91 17.99 31.80
C LYS A 134 -16.58 18.27 33.15
N LEU A 135 -17.49 19.24 33.24
CA LEU A 135 -18.23 19.53 34.47
C LEU A 135 -19.19 18.39 34.87
N GLU A 136 -19.72 17.64 33.90
CA GLU A 136 -20.61 16.48 34.11
C GLU A 136 -19.85 15.20 34.46
N LEU A 137 -18.57 15.09 34.06
CA LEU A 137 -17.75 13.89 34.31
C LEU A 137 -17.48 13.66 35.81
N GLU A 138 -17.35 12.38 36.15
CA GLU A 138 -16.89 11.94 37.47
C GLU A 138 -15.37 11.71 37.45
N TYR A 139 -14.69 12.26 38.44
CA TYR A 139 -13.25 12.20 38.62
C TYR A 139 -12.94 11.44 39.89
N ASN A 140 -12.07 10.44 39.78
CA ASN A 140 -11.59 9.67 40.91
C ASN A 140 -10.72 10.55 41.83
N LEU A 141 -10.85 10.41 43.15
CA LEU A 141 -10.06 11.18 44.11
C LEU A 141 -8.55 10.89 44.01
N ALA A 142 -8.14 9.72 43.53
CA ALA A 142 -6.75 9.41 43.21
C ALA A 142 -6.18 10.43 42.23
N TRP A 143 -6.91 10.70 41.14
CA TRP A 143 -6.52 11.68 40.14
C TRP A 143 -6.56 13.11 40.70
N VAL A 144 -7.56 13.43 41.52
CA VAL A 144 -7.61 14.73 42.23
C VAL A 144 -6.40 14.95 43.13
N ILE A 145 -5.91 13.90 43.80
CA ILE A 145 -4.70 13.95 44.63
C ILE A 145 -3.44 14.09 43.77
N GLU A 146 -3.38 13.41 42.63
CA GLU A 146 -2.28 13.53 41.67
C GLU A 146 -2.16 14.95 41.12
N ASP A 147 -3.25 15.53 40.59
CA ASP A 147 -3.26 16.90 40.09
C ASP A 147 -2.92 17.89 41.20
N ARG A 148 -3.43 17.66 42.42
CA ARG A 148 -3.08 18.49 43.57
C ARG A 148 -1.59 18.41 43.90
N PHE A 149 -1.00 17.22 43.84
CA PHE A 149 0.43 17.03 44.04
C PHE A 149 1.23 17.84 43.02
N TYR A 150 0.91 17.75 41.72
CA TYR A 150 1.62 18.52 40.70
C TYR A 150 1.43 20.03 40.83
N ALA A 151 0.28 20.50 41.33
CA ALA A 151 0.04 21.92 41.57
C ALA A 151 0.91 22.51 42.69
N ILE A 152 1.33 21.70 43.68
CA ILE A 152 2.15 22.15 44.82
C ILE A 152 3.61 21.70 44.75
N ALA A 153 3.92 20.72 43.89
CA ALA A 153 5.27 20.21 43.68
C ALA A 153 6.10 21.15 42.79
N PRO A 154 7.43 21.15 42.93
CA PRO A 154 8.29 21.87 41.98
C PRO A 154 8.23 21.19 40.59
N PRO A 155 8.40 21.92 39.48
CA PRO A 155 8.25 21.39 38.12
C PRO A 155 9.10 20.13 37.84
N GLU A 156 10.29 20.04 38.43
CA GLU A 156 11.22 18.91 38.29
C GLU A 156 10.62 17.59 38.82
N ALA A 157 9.67 17.65 39.76
CA ALA A 157 8.99 16.46 40.26
C ALA A 157 8.15 15.77 39.18
N ARG A 158 7.55 16.56 38.27
CA ARG A 158 6.78 16.04 37.14
C ARG A 158 7.68 15.37 36.12
N GLU A 159 8.77 16.05 35.75
CA GLU A 159 9.76 15.50 34.81
C GLU A 159 10.34 14.16 35.30
N GLU A 160 10.74 14.08 36.57
CA GLU A 160 11.30 12.85 37.14
C GLU A 160 10.31 11.68 37.21
N ILE A 161 9.01 11.95 37.38
CA ILE A 161 7.97 10.90 37.38
C ILE A 161 7.66 10.47 35.95
N GLU A 162 7.55 11.41 35.01
CA GLU A 162 7.32 11.14 33.59
C GLU A 162 8.47 10.32 32.97
N GLU A 163 9.72 10.56 33.38
CA GLU A 163 10.89 9.78 32.94
C GLU A 163 10.83 8.29 33.31
N LEU A 164 10.07 7.92 34.34
CA LEU A 164 9.96 6.53 34.78
C LEU A 164 9.13 5.66 33.81
N CYS A 165 8.36 6.27 32.90
CA CYS A 165 7.53 5.56 31.91
C CYS A 165 6.59 4.50 32.53
N ILE A 166 6.14 4.74 33.77
CA ILE A 166 5.22 3.85 34.47
C ILE A 166 3.79 4.21 34.05
N ASP A 167 3.01 3.21 33.67
CA ASP A 167 1.57 3.37 33.44
C ASP A 167 0.87 3.50 34.80
N ILE A 168 0.33 4.68 35.08
CA ILE A 168 -0.30 5.00 36.36
C ILE A 168 -1.80 4.77 36.21
N GLU A 169 -2.26 3.60 36.69
CA GLU A 169 -3.68 3.22 36.63
C GLU A 169 -4.39 3.35 37.99
N SER A 170 -3.64 3.56 39.08
CA SER A 170 -4.17 3.64 40.45
C SER A 170 -3.38 4.58 41.37
N ALA A 171 -3.98 4.96 42.50
CA ALA A 171 -3.28 5.71 43.55
C ALA A 171 -2.04 4.99 44.09
N GLN A 172 -2.04 3.64 44.06
CA GLN A 172 -0.90 2.84 44.51
C GLN A 172 0.26 2.93 43.52
N ASP A 173 -0.01 2.94 42.21
CA ASP A 173 1.00 3.06 41.17
C ASP A 173 1.65 4.45 41.23
N PHE A 174 0.81 5.49 41.31
CA PHE A 174 1.27 6.87 41.46
C PHE A 174 2.16 7.04 42.69
N ALA A 175 1.68 6.62 43.87
CA ALA A 175 2.45 6.74 45.11
C ALA A 175 3.79 5.98 45.08
N SER A 176 3.88 4.91 44.31
CA SER A 176 5.10 4.11 44.14
C SER A 176 6.08 4.76 43.16
N ALA A 177 5.57 5.52 42.18
CA ALA A 177 6.37 6.27 41.22
C ALA A 177 7.02 7.53 41.83
N ILE A 178 6.43 8.10 42.89
CA ILE A 178 6.92 9.33 43.52
C ILE A 178 8.32 9.13 44.15
N PRO A 179 9.34 9.88 43.72
CA PRO A 179 10.66 9.87 44.35
C PRO A 179 10.59 10.17 45.85
N LYS A 180 11.44 9.52 46.65
CA LYS A 180 11.45 9.67 48.13
C LYS A 180 11.55 11.11 48.61
N LYS A 181 12.21 11.99 47.85
CA LYS A 181 12.34 13.42 48.17
C LYS A 181 11.04 14.22 48.06
N TYR A 182 10.04 13.71 47.32
CA TYR A 182 8.74 14.35 47.15
C TYR A 182 7.62 13.66 47.94
N THR A 183 7.95 12.64 48.76
CA THR A 183 6.96 11.92 49.56
C THR A 183 6.20 12.84 50.52
N ASP A 184 6.85 13.83 51.13
CA ASP A 184 6.19 14.77 52.03
C ASP A 184 5.15 15.64 51.31
N ILE A 185 5.44 16.02 50.05
CA ILE A 185 4.54 16.78 49.19
C ILE A 185 3.31 15.93 48.83
N TYR A 186 3.51 14.66 48.49
CA TYR A 186 2.40 13.72 48.26
C TYR A 186 1.52 13.56 49.51
N GLN A 187 2.12 13.40 50.68
CA GLN A 187 1.38 13.33 51.94
C GLN A 187 0.65 14.64 52.25
N GLN A 188 1.18 15.79 51.84
CA GLN A 188 0.49 17.07 51.95
C GLN A 188 -0.75 17.11 51.04
N ALA A 189 -0.64 16.72 49.76
CA ALA A 189 -1.77 16.64 48.84
C ALA A 189 -2.90 15.75 49.38
N VAL A 190 -2.57 14.53 49.85
CA VAL A 190 -3.54 13.61 50.48
C VAL A 190 -4.23 14.26 51.69
N LYS A 191 -3.48 14.96 52.55
CA LYS A 191 -4.04 15.64 53.73
C LYS A 191 -4.95 16.80 53.34
N GLU A 192 -4.60 17.57 52.31
CA GLU A 192 -5.41 18.69 51.82
C GLU A 192 -6.74 18.19 51.25
N ILE A 193 -6.72 17.19 50.37
CA ILE A 193 -7.94 16.59 49.80
C ILE A 193 -8.80 15.97 50.90
N ARG A 194 -8.20 15.26 51.86
CA ARG A 194 -8.91 14.72 53.03
C ARG A 194 -9.59 15.82 53.83
N ARG A 195 -8.91 16.93 54.09
CA ARG A 195 -9.47 18.08 54.83
C ARG A 195 -10.68 18.66 54.08
N LEU A 196 -10.56 18.84 52.76
CA LEU A 196 -11.65 19.33 51.93
C LEU A 196 -12.87 18.40 51.98
N HIS A 197 -12.65 17.10 51.88
CA HIS A 197 -13.70 16.09 52.03
C HIS A 197 -14.39 16.13 53.40
N ILE A 198 -13.62 16.14 54.49
CA ILE A 198 -14.17 16.17 55.86
C ILE A 198 -14.95 17.47 56.13
N SER A 199 -14.47 18.60 55.58
CA SER A 199 -15.13 19.91 55.74
C SER A 199 -16.41 20.05 54.91
N GLY A 200 -16.71 19.09 54.03
CA GLY A 200 -17.85 19.15 53.11
C GLY A 200 -17.64 20.03 51.89
N LYS A 201 -16.46 20.66 51.74
CA LYS A 201 -16.11 21.48 50.57
C LYS A 201 -15.83 20.66 49.30
N LEU A 202 -15.51 19.38 49.47
CA LEU A 202 -15.34 18.44 48.35
C LEU A 202 -16.05 17.11 48.69
N PRO A 203 -17.39 17.04 48.55
CA PRO A 203 -18.20 15.93 49.03
C PRO A 203 -18.11 14.73 48.08
N ALA A 204 -16.99 14.00 48.14
CA ALA A 204 -16.79 12.79 47.36
C ALA A 204 -17.77 11.67 47.72
N VAL A 205 -18.22 10.96 46.70
CA VAL A 205 -19.19 9.85 46.75
C VAL A 205 -18.54 8.55 46.27
N TYR A 206 -19.20 7.42 46.45
CA TYR A 206 -18.77 6.11 45.94
C TYR A 206 -19.95 5.44 45.24
N GLN A 207 -19.66 4.52 44.31
CA GLN A 207 -20.71 3.75 43.64
C GLN A 207 -21.35 2.76 44.62
N LYS A 208 -22.63 2.43 44.39
CA LYS A 208 -23.43 1.62 45.33
C LYS A 208 -22.82 0.22 45.53
N GLU A 209 -22.19 -0.28 44.48
CA GLU A 209 -21.53 -1.58 44.39
C GLU A 209 -20.32 -1.64 45.33
N ASP A 210 -19.64 -0.51 45.53
CA ASP A 210 -18.45 -0.38 46.37
C ASP A 210 -18.76 -0.07 47.83
N ALA A 211 -20.04 0.15 48.18
CA ALA A 211 -20.44 0.59 49.52
C ALA A 211 -19.90 -0.30 50.65
N LYS A 212 -19.89 -1.62 50.45
CA LYS A 212 -19.40 -2.60 51.44
C LYS A 212 -17.92 -2.40 51.77
N GLU A 213 -17.16 -1.87 50.82
CA GLU A 213 -15.72 -1.64 50.94
C GLU A 213 -15.40 -0.19 51.33
N ALA A 214 -16.06 0.78 50.69
CA ALA A 214 -15.83 2.20 50.92
C ALA A 214 -16.27 2.66 52.31
N GLU A 215 -17.44 2.24 52.82
CA GLU A 215 -17.98 2.70 54.11
C GLU A 215 -17.04 2.47 55.32
N PRO A 216 -16.50 1.27 55.56
CA PRO A 216 -15.60 1.05 56.70
C PRO A 216 -14.28 1.82 56.57
N LEU A 217 -13.77 1.98 55.34
CA LEU A 217 -12.56 2.76 55.05
C LEU A 217 -12.81 4.25 55.27
N LEU A 218 -13.92 4.78 54.79
CA LEU A 218 -14.35 6.16 54.97
C LEU A 218 -14.51 6.54 56.44
N ALA A 219 -15.13 5.66 57.24
CA ALA A 219 -15.28 5.86 58.69
C ALA A 219 -13.93 5.90 59.43
N LYS A 220 -12.94 5.13 58.98
CA LYS A 220 -11.56 5.18 59.49
C LYS A 220 -10.80 6.42 58.99
N TRP A 221 -11.04 6.83 57.74
CA TRP A 221 -10.43 8.02 57.14
C TRP A 221 -10.86 9.30 57.86
N LYS A 222 -12.15 9.45 58.18
CA LYS A 222 -12.66 10.58 58.96
C LYS A 222 -11.99 10.69 60.34
N ARG A 223 -11.71 9.56 60.98
CA ARG A 223 -11.01 9.47 62.29
C ARG A 223 -9.49 9.56 62.20
N GLY A 224 -8.90 9.55 61.01
CA GLY A 224 -7.45 9.60 60.81
C GLY A 224 -6.71 8.33 61.20
N GLN A 225 -7.40 7.19 61.18
CA GLN A 225 -6.88 5.89 61.60
C GLN A 225 -6.64 4.96 60.41
N LEU A 226 -6.65 5.49 59.19
CA LEU A 226 -6.48 4.72 57.96
C LEU A 226 -5.00 4.52 57.65
N SER A 227 -4.60 3.31 57.23
CA SER A 227 -3.23 3.04 56.79
C SER A 227 -2.97 3.68 55.42
N ALA A 228 -1.70 3.83 55.02
CA ALA A 228 -1.35 4.38 53.70
C ALA A 228 -1.93 3.54 52.55
N ARG A 229 -1.83 2.21 52.65
CA ARG A 229 -2.40 1.26 51.69
C ARG A 229 -3.91 1.35 51.61
N ASP A 230 -4.58 1.41 52.75
CA ASP A 230 -6.04 1.56 52.81
C ASP A 230 -6.50 2.93 52.30
N THR A 231 -5.66 3.95 52.41
CA THR A 231 -5.94 5.30 51.87
C THR A 231 -5.92 5.27 50.35
N MET A 232 -4.93 4.63 49.73
CA MET A 232 -4.86 4.46 48.26
C MET A 232 -6.10 3.73 47.75
N LYS A 233 -6.45 2.60 48.40
CA LYS A 233 -7.67 1.85 48.06
C LYS A 233 -8.94 2.69 48.17
N LEU A 234 -9.06 3.51 49.22
CA LEU A 234 -10.24 4.34 49.42
C LEU A 234 -10.35 5.45 48.36
N VAL A 235 -9.26 6.12 48.02
CA VAL A 235 -9.33 7.24 47.06
C VAL A 235 -9.66 6.72 45.65
N ASP A 236 -9.20 5.52 45.30
CA ASP A 236 -9.59 4.82 44.06
C ASP A 236 -11.09 4.45 44.00
N LEU A 237 -11.83 4.47 45.12
CA LEU A 237 -13.26 4.18 45.18
C LEU A 237 -14.13 5.44 45.27
N LEU A 238 -13.51 6.60 45.50
CA LEU A 238 -14.21 7.85 45.73
C LEU A 238 -14.16 8.73 44.48
N TYR A 239 -15.29 9.36 44.18
CA TYR A 239 -15.48 10.20 43.00
C TYR A 239 -16.06 11.55 43.38
N VAL A 240 -15.72 12.56 42.59
CA VAL A 240 -16.29 13.91 42.63
C VAL A 240 -16.66 14.32 41.22
N THR A 241 -17.67 15.17 41.07
CA THR A 241 -18.00 15.68 39.73
C THR A 241 -17.06 16.81 39.34
N GLY A 242 -16.89 17.03 38.03
CA GLY A 242 -16.15 18.17 37.53
C GLY A 242 -16.71 19.51 38.04
N GLN A 243 -18.04 19.61 38.18
CA GLN A 243 -18.71 20.76 38.78
C GLN A 243 -18.24 21.02 40.22
N GLN A 244 -18.14 19.98 41.06
CA GLN A 244 -17.67 20.11 42.45
C GLN A 244 -16.21 20.58 42.50
N LEU A 245 -15.37 20.10 41.58
CA LEU A 245 -13.97 20.51 41.47
C LEU A 245 -13.86 21.97 41.02
N TYR A 246 -14.67 22.39 40.05
CA TYR A 246 -14.70 23.76 39.53
C TYR A 246 -15.09 24.81 40.58
N GLU A 247 -16.07 24.47 41.42
CA GLU A 247 -16.58 25.33 42.50
C GLU A 247 -15.65 25.37 43.73
N CYS A 248 -14.65 24.47 43.81
CA CYS A 248 -13.74 24.40 44.93
C CYS A 248 -12.63 25.46 44.82
N ASP A 249 -12.80 26.61 45.47
CA ASP A 249 -11.80 27.70 45.44
C ASP A 249 -10.41 27.31 45.98
N GLU A 250 -10.31 26.21 46.73
CA GLU A 250 -9.04 25.71 47.29
C GLU A 250 -8.28 24.79 46.31
N LEU A 251 -8.87 24.50 45.14
CA LEU A 251 -8.31 23.68 44.06
C LEU A 251 -8.35 24.45 42.71
N PRO A 252 -7.66 25.61 42.61
CA PRO A 252 -7.69 26.45 41.41
C PRO A 252 -7.22 25.74 40.13
N GLU A 253 -6.33 24.75 40.24
CA GLU A 253 -5.85 23.93 39.12
C GLU A 253 -6.98 23.25 38.34
N TRP A 254 -8.06 22.87 39.03
CA TRP A 254 -9.23 22.26 38.40
C TRP A 254 -10.08 23.27 37.64
N ARG A 255 -10.10 24.54 38.04
CA ARG A 255 -10.77 25.61 37.28
C ARG A 255 -10.08 25.79 35.93
N ASP A 256 -8.75 25.87 35.94
CA ASP A 256 -7.93 25.98 34.73
C ASP A 256 -8.08 24.74 33.84
N TYR A 257 -8.12 23.54 34.42
CA TYR A 257 -8.37 22.30 33.68
C TYR A 257 -9.75 22.28 32.99
N MET A 258 -10.80 22.75 33.65
CA MET A 258 -12.16 22.78 33.08
C MET A 258 -12.30 23.81 31.96
N ASP A 259 -11.67 24.98 32.13
CA ASP A 259 -11.78 26.11 31.19
C ASP A 259 -10.83 25.97 29.97
N SER A 260 -9.80 25.12 30.07
CA SER A 260 -8.87 24.84 28.97
C SER A 260 -9.34 23.71 28.05
N TYR A 261 -8.84 23.69 26.81
CA TYR A 261 -9.03 22.55 25.91
C TYR A 261 -8.05 21.42 26.25
N ASN A 262 -8.54 20.18 26.36
CA ASN A 262 -7.72 18.98 26.55
C ASN A 262 -8.06 17.92 25.51
N GLN A 263 -7.11 17.56 24.65
CA GLN A 263 -7.30 16.55 23.59
C GLN A 263 -7.52 15.12 24.09
N TYR A 264 -7.26 14.86 25.38
CA TYR A 264 -7.24 13.54 25.99
C TYR A 264 -8.34 13.33 27.03
N VAL A 265 -9.40 14.14 27.03
CA VAL A 265 -10.56 13.87 27.88
C VAL A 265 -11.14 12.52 27.47
N SER A 266 -10.94 11.53 28.33
CA SER A 266 -11.04 10.11 28.02
C SER A 266 -12.45 9.71 27.61
N ALA A 267 -12.55 9.09 26.43
CA ALA A 267 -13.69 8.26 25.99
C ALA A 267 -14.98 8.96 25.55
N ASP A 268 -14.92 10.19 25.05
CA ASP A 268 -16.11 10.81 24.46
C ASP A 268 -16.33 10.38 22.98
N GLU A 269 -17.56 10.01 22.62
CA GLU A 269 -17.98 9.73 21.23
C GLU A 269 -17.92 10.97 20.33
N ASP A 270 -17.74 12.15 20.93
CA ASP A 270 -17.69 13.40 20.21
C ASP A 270 -16.33 13.57 19.54
N GLU A 271 -16.30 13.32 18.23
CA GLU A 271 -15.11 13.45 17.40
C GLU A 271 -14.45 14.83 17.55
N ARG A 272 -15.14 15.87 18.00
CA ARG A 272 -14.56 17.21 18.20
C ARG A 272 -13.47 17.25 19.27
N PHE A 273 -13.45 16.36 20.26
CA PHE A 273 -12.50 16.46 21.37
C PHE A 273 -11.20 15.68 21.17
N GLY A 274 -11.14 14.86 20.12
CA GLY A 274 -9.96 14.03 19.81
C GLY A 274 -8.98 14.66 18.83
N HIS A 275 -9.02 15.98 18.62
CA HIS A 275 -8.21 16.64 17.59
C HIS A 275 -7.37 17.79 18.14
N THR A 276 -6.20 17.99 17.54
CA THR A 276 -5.47 19.25 17.65
C THR A 276 -6.14 20.29 16.75
N TYR A 277 -6.17 21.54 17.17
CA TYR A 277 -6.78 22.64 16.40
C TYR A 277 -5.75 23.70 16.02
N ALA A 278 -5.82 24.17 14.78
CA ALA A 278 -5.15 25.36 14.29
C ALA A 278 -6.19 26.48 14.16
N VAL A 279 -6.06 27.51 14.98
CA VAL A 279 -7.06 28.59 15.09
C VAL A 279 -6.69 29.75 14.16
N LEU A 280 -7.63 30.13 13.29
CA LEU A 280 -7.55 31.33 12.47
C LEU A 280 -8.12 32.52 13.24
N GLU A 281 -7.27 33.48 13.62
CA GLU A 281 -7.69 34.70 14.32
C GLU A 281 -8.46 35.66 13.41
N ASP A 282 -8.02 35.80 12.15
CA ASP A 282 -8.63 36.68 11.15
C ASP A 282 -8.91 35.87 9.87
N CYS A 283 -10.10 35.24 9.83
CA CYS A 283 -10.54 34.44 8.71
C CYS A 283 -11.42 35.29 7.77
N SER A 284 -11.00 35.42 6.51
CA SER A 284 -11.79 36.14 5.49
C SER A 284 -13.17 35.49 5.32
N ALA A 285 -14.21 36.32 5.12
CA ALA A 285 -15.58 35.87 4.85
C ALA A 285 -15.71 34.94 3.63
N ALA A 286 -14.72 34.96 2.72
CA ALA A 286 -14.65 34.01 1.61
C ALA A 286 -14.49 32.55 2.09
N TRP A 287 -13.89 32.34 3.27
CA TRP A 287 -13.55 31.05 3.86
C TRP A 287 -14.41 30.69 5.08
N THR A 288 -15.43 31.49 5.39
CA THR A 288 -16.40 31.17 6.45
C THR A 288 -17.77 30.82 5.89
N ASP A 289 -18.52 29.97 6.60
CA ASP A 289 -19.95 29.75 6.36
C ASP A 289 -20.82 30.83 7.00
N GLU A 290 -22.14 30.64 7.01
CA GLU A 290 -23.11 31.57 7.58
C GLU A 290 -22.99 31.69 9.11
N GLN A 291 -22.40 30.69 9.77
CA GLN A 291 -22.17 30.63 11.21
C GLN A 291 -20.82 31.24 11.61
N GLY A 292 -19.97 31.60 10.64
CA GLY A 292 -18.61 32.09 10.89
C GLY A 292 -17.58 30.97 11.05
N TYR A 293 -17.94 29.72 10.72
CA TYR A 293 -17.03 28.58 10.83
C TYR A 293 -16.23 28.39 9.55
N TYR A 294 -15.06 27.78 9.68
CA TYR A 294 -14.16 27.59 8.55
C TYR A 294 -14.74 26.57 7.56
N LYS A 295 -15.03 27.02 6.33
CA LYS A 295 -15.55 26.20 5.22
C LYS A 295 -14.48 25.87 4.17
N GLY A 296 -13.21 25.78 4.57
CA GLY A 296 -12.07 25.58 3.69
C GLY A 296 -12.22 24.44 2.68
N PRO A 297 -11.26 24.28 1.75
CA PRO A 297 -11.35 23.21 0.76
C PRO A 297 -11.58 21.85 1.43
N GLY A 298 -12.44 21.02 0.83
CA GLY A 298 -12.69 19.66 1.31
C GLY A 298 -11.38 18.88 1.46
N LYS A 299 -11.41 17.81 2.26
CA LYS A 299 -10.22 17.04 2.65
C LYS A 299 -9.41 16.65 1.40
N PRO A 300 -8.10 16.93 1.33
CA PRO A 300 -7.25 16.51 0.21
C PRO A 300 -7.46 15.06 -0.25
N SER A 301 -7.70 14.13 0.69
CA SER A 301 -8.04 12.73 0.42
C SER A 301 -9.26 12.54 -0.51
N GLU A 302 -10.27 13.42 -0.42
CA GLU A 302 -11.47 13.38 -1.26
C GLU A 302 -11.17 13.72 -2.72
N TRP A 303 -10.11 14.49 -2.99
CA TRP A 303 -9.75 14.93 -4.34
C TRP A 303 -8.84 13.93 -5.07
N ILE A 304 -8.05 13.16 -4.34
CA ILE A 304 -7.02 12.27 -4.92
C ILE A 304 -7.64 11.20 -5.82
N THR A 305 -8.75 10.59 -5.41
CA THR A 305 -9.43 9.56 -6.22
C THR A 305 -10.43 10.13 -7.21
N ARG A 306 -10.85 11.40 -7.03
CA ARG A 306 -11.99 12.00 -7.74
C ARG A 306 -11.78 12.09 -9.25
N SER A 307 -10.58 12.46 -9.71
CA SER A 307 -10.26 12.48 -11.14
C SER A 307 -10.38 11.09 -11.77
N THR A 308 -9.91 10.07 -11.05
CA THR A 308 -9.92 8.69 -11.51
C THR A 308 -11.34 8.11 -11.48
N GLU A 309 -12.13 8.44 -10.45
CA GLU A 309 -13.55 8.09 -10.38
C GLU A 309 -14.36 8.71 -11.52
N ARG A 310 -14.07 9.95 -11.92
CA ARG A 310 -14.69 10.59 -13.08
C ARG A 310 -14.28 9.92 -14.39
N LEU A 311 -12.99 9.65 -14.58
CA LEU A 311 -12.46 8.97 -15.77
C LEU A 311 -13.09 7.58 -15.98
N LEU A 312 -13.27 6.81 -14.90
CA LEU A 312 -13.93 5.51 -14.96
C LEU A 312 -15.46 5.62 -15.06
N GLY A 313 -16.02 6.79 -14.79
CA GLY A 313 -17.45 7.07 -14.78
C GLY A 313 -18.15 6.55 -13.53
N LEU A 314 -17.43 6.38 -12.42
CA LEU A 314 -18.01 6.07 -11.11
C LEU A 314 -18.85 7.24 -10.58
N VAL A 315 -18.46 8.47 -10.91
CA VAL A 315 -19.16 9.73 -10.57
C VAL A 315 -19.27 10.66 -11.79
N ASN A 316 -20.22 11.60 -11.78
CA ASN A 316 -20.33 12.68 -12.77
C ASN A 316 -19.61 13.97 -12.30
N ASP A 317 -19.77 15.06 -13.05
CA ASP A 317 -19.16 16.37 -12.71
C ASP A 317 -19.76 16.99 -11.44
N ASP A 318 -20.99 16.62 -11.09
CA ASP A 318 -21.68 16.98 -9.83
C ASP A 318 -21.42 15.98 -8.69
N ASP A 319 -20.44 15.07 -8.85
CA ASP A 319 -20.08 13.96 -7.96
C ASP A 319 -21.20 12.96 -7.62
N LYS A 320 -22.28 12.95 -8.40
CA LYS A 320 -23.35 11.97 -8.28
C LYS A 320 -22.89 10.63 -8.88
N PRO A 321 -23.24 9.49 -8.24
CA PRO A 321 -22.97 8.17 -8.80
C PRO A 321 -23.49 8.04 -10.24
N LYS A 322 -22.62 7.60 -11.18
CA LYS A 322 -23.00 7.45 -12.60
C LYS A 322 -23.07 5.99 -13.03
N LYS A 323 -21.98 5.24 -12.92
CA LYS A 323 -21.95 3.77 -13.13
C LYS A 323 -21.94 3.04 -11.79
N SER A 324 -22.50 1.83 -11.76
CA SER A 324 -22.38 0.94 -10.60
C SER A 324 -20.94 0.46 -10.42
N ILE A 325 -20.56 0.16 -9.17
CA ILE A 325 -19.25 -0.40 -8.82
C ILE A 325 -19.01 -1.69 -9.59
N ALA A 326 -19.99 -2.59 -9.63
CA ALA A 326 -19.90 -3.86 -10.36
C ALA A 326 -19.64 -3.68 -11.85
N LYS A 327 -20.29 -2.71 -12.51
CA LYS A 327 -20.07 -2.45 -13.94
C LYS A 327 -18.67 -1.93 -14.24
N VAL A 328 -18.14 -1.06 -13.37
CA VAL A 328 -16.77 -0.55 -13.53
C VAL A 328 -15.76 -1.64 -13.20
N GLY A 329 -15.98 -2.41 -12.13
CA GLY A 329 -15.14 -3.55 -11.78
C GLY A 329 -15.06 -4.58 -12.90
N ALA A 330 -16.20 -4.95 -13.50
CA ALA A 330 -16.21 -5.84 -14.67
C ALA A 330 -15.37 -5.29 -15.83
N ALA A 331 -15.53 -4.01 -16.19
CA ALA A 331 -14.74 -3.40 -17.25
C ALA A 331 -13.23 -3.35 -16.94
N LEU A 332 -12.84 -3.25 -15.67
CA LEU A 332 -11.44 -3.32 -15.25
C LEU A 332 -10.92 -4.77 -15.32
N VAL A 333 -11.76 -5.76 -15.00
CA VAL A 333 -11.44 -7.18 -15.17
C VAL A 333 -11.27 -7.53 -16.65
N ASP A 334 -12.18 -7.10 -17.53
CA ASP A 334 -12.06 -7.32 -18.98
C ASP A 334 -10.74 -6.74 -19.54
N ARG A 335 -10.34 -5.58 -19.01
CA ARG A 335 -9.07 -4.93 -19.33
C ARG A 335 -7.87 -5.74 -18.85
N LEU A 336 -7.94 -6.29 -17.64
CA LEU A 336 -6.91 -7.17 -17.10
C LEU A 336 -6.81 -8.47 -17.93
N GLU A 337 -7.94 -9.04 -18.35
CA GLU A 337 -7.97 -10.23 -19.22
C GLU A 337 -7.29 -9.96 -20.56
N THR A 338 -7.48 -8.77 -21.13
CA THR A 338 -6.76 -8.31 -22.33
C THR A 338 -5.25 -8.27 -22.08
N ALA A 339 -4.81 -7.71 -20.94
CA ALA A 339 -3.40 -7.72 -20.55
C ALA A 339 -2.86 -9.15 -20.43
N MET A 340 -3.61 -10.05 -19.78
CA MET A 340 -3.23 -11.45 -19.61
C MET A 340 -3.12 -12.20 -20.94
N LEU A 341 -4.00 -11.92 -21.91
CA LEU A 341 -3.91 -12.48 -23.27
C LEU A 341 -2.60 -12.07 -23.96
N ASN A 342 -2.24 -10.79 -23.87
CA ASN A 342 -0.98 -10.28 -24.41
C ASN A 342 0.24 -10.89 -23.71
N ILE A 343 0.19 -11.11 -22.39
CA ILE A 343 1.23 -11.82 -21.64
C ILE A 343 1.38 -13.25 -22.15
N ARG A 344 0.27 -13.99 -22.33
CA ARG A 344 0.32 -15.36 -22.87
C ARG A 344 0.99 -15.39 -24.23
N LEU A 345 0.62 -14.47 -25.13
CA LEU A 345 1.17 -14.41 -26.48
C LEU A 345 2.66 -14.05 -26.46
N PHE A 346 3.07 -13.14 -25.58
CA PHE A 346 4.46 -12.80 -25.34
C PHE A 346 5.27 -14.02 -24.87
N LEU A 347 4.80 -14.71 -23.83
CA LEU A 347 5.49 -15.87 -23.24
C LEU A 347 5.57 -17.04 -24.23
N ALA A 348 4.52 -17.27 -25.01
CA ALA A 348 4.49 -18.25 -26.08
C ALA A 348 5.53 -17.95 -27.16
N THR A 349 5.54 -16.71 -27.65
CA THR A 349 6.50 -16.26 -28.66
C THR A 349 7.93 -16.41 -28.15
N LYS A 350 8.19 -15.97 -26.91
CA LYS A 350 9.48 -16.12 -26.26
C LYS A 350 9.91 -17.59 -26.18
N ALA A 351 9.02 -18.48 -25.72
CA ALA A 351 9.32 -19.92 -25.60
C ALA A 351 9.67 -20.56 -26.94
N ILE A 352 8.94 -20.21 -28.02
CA ILE A 352 9.21 -20.70 -29.38
C ILE A 352 10.58 -20.23 -29.87
N LEU A 353 10.91 -18.95 -29.69
CA LEU A 353 12.19 -18.40 -30.11
C LEU A 353 13.35 -19.00 -29.30
N ASP A 354 13.18 -19.19 -27.99
CA ASP A 354 14.17 -19.84 -27.13
C ASP A 354 14.39 -21.30 -27.54
N ALA A 355 13.32 -22.07 -27.77
CA ALA A 355 13.42 -23.46 -28.21
C ALA A 355 14.11 -23.58 -29.59
N ALA A 356 13.76 -22.71 -30.54
CA ALA A 356 14.39 -22.68 -31.86
C ALA A 356 15.88 -22.30 -31.77
N ALA A 357 16.21 -21.34 -30.91
CA ALA A 357 17.59 -20.92 -30.66
C ALA A 357 18.43 -22.03 -30.04
N GLU A 358 17.88 -22.74 -29.05
CA GLU A 358 18.50 -23.89 -28.39
C GLU A 358 18.72 -25.03 -29.41
N ALA A 359 17.71 -25.36 -30.20
CA ALA A 359 17.76 -26.47 -31.16
C ALA A 359 18.79 -26.29 -32.28
N VAL A 360 19.14 -25.05 -32.64
CA VAL A 360 20.21 -24.76 -33.61
C VAL A 360 21.50 -24.27 -32.95
N GLU A 361 21.59 -24.34 -31.62
CA GLU A 361 22.75 -23.99 -30.79
C GLU A 361 23.29 -22.57 -31.07
N LEU A 362 22.42 -21.57 -31.06
CA LEU A 362 22.82 -20.17 -31.25
C LEU A 362 23.63 -19.66 -30.04
N ASP A 363 24.60 -18.78 -30.29
CA ASP A 363 25.42 -18.17 -29.23
C ASP A 363 24.65 -17.00 -28.59
N ILE A 364 23.56 -17.33 -27.90
CA ILE A 364 22.78 -16.39 -27.10
C ILE A 364 23.17 -16.59 -25.64
N PRO A 365 23.56 -15.52 -24.92
CA PRO A 365 23.90 -15.66 -23.50
C PRO A 365 22.75 -16.30 -22.72
N ALA A 366 23.01 -17.45 -22.08
CA ALA A 366 21.99 -18.23 -21.36
C ALA A 366 21.25 -17.44 -20.26
N LYS A 367 21.88 -16.39 -19.70
CA LYS A 367 21.25 -15.49 -18.71
C LYS A 367 20.30 -14.45 -19.32
N VAL A 368 20.35 -14.26 -20.63
CA VAL A 368 19.58 -13.25 -21.35
C VAL A 368 18.45 -13.96 -22.10
N GLY A 369 18.74 -14.99 -22.90
CA GLY A 369 17.72 -15.64 -23.73
C GLY A 369 17.11 -14.69 -24.76
N MET A 370 16.17 -15.18 -25.56
CA MET A 370 15.40 -14.33 -26.47
C MET A 370 14.42 -13.45 -25.68
N LEU A 371 14.25 -12.20 -26.10
CA LEU A 371 13.31 -11.24 -25.50
C LEU A 371 13.53 -10.99 -23.98
N ALA A 372 14.78 -11.06 -23.52
CA ALA A 372 15.15 -10.84 -22.12
C ALA A 372 14.68 -9.49 -21.56
N GLY A 373 14.95 -8.42 -22.32
CA GLY A 373 14.61 -7.05 -21.93
C GLY A 373 13.10 -6.87 -21.74
N PRO A 374 12.28 -7.24 -22.74
CA PRO A 374 10.83 -7.32 -22.60
C PRO A 374 10.38 -8.15 -21.39
N ASN A 375 10.96 -9.34 -21.19
CA ASN A 375 10.57 -10.22 -20.08
C ASN A 375 10.82 -9.60 -18.70
N ILE A 376 11.99 -8.96 -18.52
CA ILE A 376 12.33 -8.24 -17.28
C ILE A 376 11.37 -7.06 -17.08
N ARG A 377 11.09 -6.30 -18.14
CA ARG A 377 10.16 -5.17 -18.09
C ARG A 377 8.77 -5.63 -17.65
N LEU A 378 8.23 -6.66 -18.31
CA LEU A 378 6.93 -7.23 -17.97
C LEU A 378 6.86 -7.68 -16.51
N GLY A 379 7.89 -8.41 -16.04
CA GLY A 379 7.97 -8.84 -14.65
C GLY A 379 7.92 -7.68 -13.65
N ALA A 380 8.59 -6.57 -13.95
CA ALA A 380 8.53 -5.38 -13.10
C ALA A 380 7.13 -4.74 -13.04
N PHE A 381 6.42 -4.64 -14.17
CA PHE A 381 5.06 -4.10 -14.20
C PHE A 381 4.07 -4.98 -13.45
N VAL A 382 4.14 -6.30 -13.64
CA VAL A 382 3.32 -7.26 -12.91
C VAL A 382 3.59 -7.18 -11.39
N ALA A 383 4.86 -7.12 -10.99
CA ALA A 383 5.23 -7.03 -9.58
C ALA A 383 4.68 -5.76 -8.92
N ILE A 384 4.79 -4.59 -9.57
CA ILE A 384 4.24 -3.33 -9.06
C ILE A 384 2.72 -3.40 -8.95
N TYR A 385 2.03 -3.92 -9.97
CA TYR A 385 0.58 -4.08 -9.95
C TYR A 385 0.12 -4.97 -8.79
N ASN A 386 0.72 -6.16 -8.65
CA ASN A 386 0.36 -7.12 -7.60
C ASN A 386 0.63 -6.54 -6.20
N PHE A 387 1.76 -5.86 -6.01
CA PHE A 387 2.10 -5.20 -4.76
C PHE A 387 1.04 -4.15 -4.37
N ARG A 388 0.61 -3.31 -5.31
CA ARG A 388 -0.42 -2.30 -5.04
C ARG A 388 -1.80 -2.89 -4.78
N LEU A 389 -2.14 -3.99 -5.45
CA LEU A 389 -3.37 -4.72 -5.21
C LEU A 389 -3.37 -5.37 -3.82
N GLU A 390 -2.24 -5.93 -3.40
CA GLU A 390 -2.03 -6.47 -2.06
C GLU A 390 -2.21 -5.37 -1.00
N GLU A 391 -1.52 -4.23 -1.13
CA GLU A 391 -1.70 -3.07 -0.23
C GLU A 391 -3.15 -2.56 -0.18
N LEU A 392 -3.90 -2.66 -1.29
CA LEU A 392 -5.32 -2.28 -1.32
C LEU A 392 -6.19 -3.24 -0.48
N ASN A 393 -5.86 -4.53 -0.56
CA ASN A 393 -6.59 -5.64 0.07
C ASN A 393 -6.22 -5.84 1.54
N GLU A 394 -5.04 -5.41 1.97
CA GLU A 394 -4.69 -5.36 3.39
C GLU A 394 -5.69 -4.49 4.16
N GLU A 395 -6.44 -5.12 5.07
CA GLU A 395 -7.36 -4.43 5.96
C GLU A 395 -6.58 -3.58 6.97
N ARG A 396 -6.60 -2.26 6.80
CA ARG A 396 -6.21 -1.35 7.88
C ARG A 396 -7.37 -1.24 8.87
N LYS A 397 -7.25 -1.98 9.99
CA LYS A 397 -8.17 -1.92 11.14
C LYS A 397 -8.44 -0.49 11.66
N SER A 398 -7.58 0.49 11.36
CA SER A 398 -7.67 1.86 11.85
C SER A 398 -8.45 2.84 10.96
N SER A 399 -8.83 2.46 9.74
CA SER A 399 -9.50 3.36 8.81
C SER A 399 -11.01 3.37 9.06
N LYS A 400 -11.51 4.33 9.85
CA LYS A 400 -12.96 4.61 9.97
C LYS A 400 -13.61 5.02 8.64
N SER A 401 -12.84 5.32 7.59
CA SER A 401 -13.39 5.69 6.28
C SER A 401 -13.94 4.44 5.58
N GLY A 402 -15.26 4.43 5.33
CA GLY A 402 -15.88 3.44 4.45
C GLY A 402 -15.29 3.61 3.04
N GLY A 403 -14.44 2.68 2.62
CA GLY A 403 -13.66 2.80 1.38
C GLY A 403 -14.44 3.29 0.16
N THR A 404 -13.75 3.99 -0.74
CA THR A 404 -14.33 4.69 -1.89
C THR A 404 -15.02 3.76 -2.89
N ARG A 405 -15.80 4.34 -3.82
CA ARG A 405 -16.36 3.58 -4.94
C ARG A 405 -15.24 3.01 -5.81
N LEU A 406 -14.16 3.76 -5.99
CA LEU A 406 -12.96 3.31 -6.68
C LEU A 406 -12.34 2.09 -6.01
N GLU A 407 -12.05 2.16 -4.71
CA GLU A 407 -11.43 1.06 -3.97
C GLU A 407 -12.28 -0.21 -4.05
N LYS A 408 -13.60 -0.08 -3.91
CA LYS A 408 -14.53 -1.21 -4.04
C LYS A 408 -14.48 -1.85 -5.43
N ALA A 409 -14.35 -1.05 -6.49
CA ALA A 409 -14.22 -1.56 -7.85
C ALA A 409 -12.84 -2.23 -8.07
N LEU A 410 -11.77 -1.64 -7.56
CA LEU A 410 -10.41 -2.16 -7.72
C LEU A 410 -10.17 -3.47 -6.96
N ARG A 411 -10.83 -3.69 -5.82
CA ARG A 411 -10.78 -4.96 -5.08
C ARG A 411 -11.37 -6.15 -5.84
N MET A 412 -12.06 -5.92 -6.95
CA MET A 412 -12.55 -6.99 -7.83
C MET A 412 -11.45 -7.56 -8.73
N LEU A 413 -10.31 -6.89 -8.84
CA LEU A 413 -9.21 -7.32 -9.69
C LEU A 413 -8.42 -8.47 -9.03
N PRO A 414 -8.12 -9.54 -9.78
CA PRO A 414 -7.21 -10.58 -9.31
C PRO A 414 -5.73 -10.20 -9.50
N PRO A 415 -4.80 -10.83 -8.75
CA PRO A 415 -3.37 -10.74 -9.03
C PRO A 415 -3.03 -11.44 -10.34
N ILE A 416 -1.98 -10.95 -11.02
CA ILE A 416 -1.43 -11.59 -12.21
C ILE A 416 -0.38 -12.60 -11.77
N ASP A 417 -0.49 -13.84 -12.24
CA ASP A 417 0.51 -14.88 -12.03
C ASP A 417 1.14 -15.27 -13.38
N PRO A 418 2.31 -14.69 -13.75
CA PRO A 418 2.94 -14.96 -15.04
C PRO A 418 3.31 -16.43 -15.25
N GLU A 419 3.56 -17.19 -14.18
CA GLU A 419 3.94 -18.61 -14.28
C GLU A 419 2.77 -19.44 -14.82
N LYS A 420 1.54 -19.12 -14.39
CA LYS A 420 0.30 -19.75 -14.89
C LYS A 420 -0.14 -19.28 -16.27
N LEU A 421 0.50 -18.23 -16.81
CA LEU A 421 0.20 -17.69 -18.13
C LEU A 421 1.14 -18.24 -19.22
N GLY A 422 2.19 -18.97 -18.84
CA GLY A 422 3.07 -19.62 -19.80
C GLY A 422 2.44 -20.84 -20.48
N PRO A 423 3.02 -21.32 -21.59
CA PRO A 423 2.72 -22.65 -22.12
C PRO A 423 2.99 -23.73 -21.07
N SER A 424 2.18 -24.80 -21.06
CA SER A 424 2.31 -25.88 -20.09
C SER A 424 3.67 -26.61 -20.22
N PRO A 425 4.19 -27.22 -19.14
CA PRO A 425 5.45 -27.97 -19.20
C PRO A 425 5.48 -29.06 -20.28
N GLU A 426 4.36 -29.75 -20.50
CA GLU A 426 4.22 -30.77 -21.54
C GLU A 426 4.26 -30.16 -22.95
N SER A 427 3.57 -29.02 -23.15
CA SER A 427 3.65 -28.27 -24.41
C SER A 427 5.06 -27.75 -24.69
N LEU A 428 5.78 -27.28 -23.67
CA LEU A 428 7.17 -26.85 -23.82
C LEU A 428 8.10 -28.01 -24.22
N LYS A 429 7.87 -29.21 -23.67
CA LYS A 429 8.62 -30.42 -24.04
C LYS A 429 8.35 -30.79 -25.50
N GLN A 430 7.09 -30.85 -25.90
CA GLN A 430 6.70 -31.15 -27.29
C GLN A 430 7.23 -30.11 -28.28
N LEU A 431 7.23 -28.84 -27.89
CA LEU A 431 7.83 -27.75 -28.66
C LEU A 431 9.32 -27.99 -28.89
N LYS A 432 10.09 -28.31 -27.85
CA LYS A 432 11.53 -28.59 -27.99
C LYS A 432 11.82 -29.76 -28.93
N ASP A 433 11.00 -30.81 -28.88
CA ASP A 433 11.18 -32.01 -29.70
C ASP A 433 10.83 -31.79 -31.19
N ASN A 434 10.00 -30.78 -31.51
CA ASN A 434 9.44 -30.60 -32.84
C ASN A 434 9.73 -29.26 -33.51
N VAL A 435 10.29 -28.26 -32.80
CA VAL A 435 10.46 -26.88 -33.32
C VAL A 435 11.16 -26.80 -34.68
N LEU A 436 12.17 -27.64 -34.94
CA LEU A 436 12.85 -27.65 -36.25
C LEU A 436 12.03 -28.31 -37.36
N LYS A 437 11.22 -29.31 -37.02
CA LYS A 437 10.29 -29.95 -37.97
C LYS A 437 9.18 -28.99 -38.35
N ASP A 438 8.71 -28.23 -37.37
CA ASP A 438 7.61 -27.27 -37.52
C ASP A 438 8.07 -25.99 -38.22
N ALA A 439 9.35 -25.62 -38.12
CA ALA A 439 9.97 -24.46 -38.76
C ALA A 439 10.12 -24.59 -40.29
N GLN A 440 9.05 -25.01 -40.97
CA GLN A 440 8.94 -25.09 -42.42
C GLN A 440 7.85 -24.13 -42.92
N GLY A 441 8.19 -23.33 -43.93
CA GLY A 441 7.26 -22.39 -44.55
C GLY A 441 7.21 -21.01 -43.88
N HIS A 442 6.24 -20.19 -44.30
CA HIS A 442 6.11 -18.79 -43.86
C HIS A 442 5.30 -18.64 -42.58
N ASP A 443 4.36 -19.53 -42.31
CA ASP A 443 3.39 -19.42 -41.21
C ASP A 443 3.75 -20.24 -39.97
N TRP A 444 4.95 -20.83 -39.92
CA TRP A 444 5.32 -21.78 -38.87
C TRP A 444 5.15 -21.20 -37.47
N LEU A 445 5.61 -19.97 -37.22
CA LEU A 445 5.49 -19.32 -35.92
C LEU A 445 4.03 -19.22 -35.47
N ARG A 446 3.12 -18.82 -36.38
CA ARG A 446 1.69 -18.72 -36.10
C ARG A 446 1.11 -20.09 -35.77
N THR A 447 1.42 -21.10 -36.59
CA THR A 447 0.95 -22.48 -36.39
C THR A 447 1.44 -23.04 -35.06
N THR A 448 2.69 -22.78 -34.70
CA THR A 448 3.27 -23.22 -33.42
C THR A 448 2.62 -22.50 -32.23
N VAL A 449 2.40 -21.18 -32.29
CA VAL A 449 1.67 -20.46 -31.23
C VAL A 449 0.28 -21.06 -31.02
N LEU A 450 -0.42 -21.37 -32.11
CA LEU A 450 -1.75 -22.01 -32.07
C LEU A 450 -1.70 -23.47 -31.62
N SER A 451 -0.56 -24.15 -31.63
CA SER A 451 -0.46 -25.53 -31.15
C SER A 451 -0.09 -25.67 -29.69
N LEU A 452 0.32 -24.59 -29.03
CA LEU A 452 0.65 -24.63 -27.60
C LEU A 452 -0.61 -24.73 -26.75
N GLU A 453 -0.54 -25.57 -25.73
CA GLU A 453 -1.51 -25.66 -24.65
C GLU A 453 -1.00 -24.93 -23.41
N TYR A 454 -1.91 -24.32 -22.67
CA TYR A 454 -1.61 -23.51 -21.48
C TYR A 454 -2.23 -24.15 -20.25
N GLU A 455 -1.72 -23.81 -19.08
CA GLU A 455 -2.35 -24.22 -17.84
C GLU A 455 -3.81 -23.73 -17.77
N GLY A 456 -4.69 -24.56 -17.22
CA GLY A 456 -6.13 -24.26 -17.17
C GLY A 456 -6.89 -24.49 -18.49
N GLY A 457 -6.27 -25.12 -19.50
CA GLY A 457 -6.94 -25.55 -20.73
C GLY A 457 -7.15 -24.43 -21.76
N PHE A 458 -6.54 -23.26 -21.58
CA PHE A 458 -6.60 -22.19 -22.56
C PHE A 458 -5.87 -22.58 -23.86
N SER A 459 -6.41 -22.19 -25.02
CA SER A 459 -5.77 -22.31 -26.32
C SER A 459 -6.04 -21.08 -27.19
N PHE A 460 -5.01 -20.59 -27.89
CA PHE A 460 -5.17 -19.52 -28.87
C PHE A 460 -6.02 -19.93 -30.09
N ARG A 461 -6.23 -21.23 -30.34
CA ARG A 461 -7.14 -21.67 -31.41
C ARG A 461 -8.57 -21.27 -31.15
N ASP A 462 -8.99 -21.29 -29.88
CA ASP A 462 -10.37 -21.02 -29.51
C ASP A 462 -10.67 -19.53 -29.66
N VAL A 463 -9.71 -18.67 -29.29
CA VAL A 463 -9.79 -17.22 -29.46
C VAL A 463 -9.89 -16.81 -30.94
N VAL A 464 -9.16 -17.48 -31.85
CA VAL A 464 -9.12 -17.13 -33.28
C VAL A 464 -10.33 -17.66 -34.07
N ARG A 465 -11.15 -18.54 -33.47
CA ARG A 465 -12.33 -19.14 -34.12
C ARG A 465 -13.64 -18.39 -33.85
N GLU A 466 -13.64 -17.43 -32.93
CA GLU A 466 -14.83 -16.67 -32.53
C GLU A 466 -15.04 -15.37 -33.34
N ASP A 467 -14.13 -15.06 -34.26
CA ASP A 467 -14.27 -14.04 -35.33
C ASP A 467 -14.50 -14.71 -36.70
#